data_AF-A0A9P9EWQ0-F1
#
_entry.id   AF-A0A9P9EWQ0-F1
#
_cell.length_a   1.000
_cell.length_b   1.000
_cell.length_c   1.000
_cell.angle_alpha   90.00
_cell.angle_beta   90.00
_cell.angle_gamma   90.00
#
_symmetry.space_group_name_H-M   'P 1'
#
loop_
_entity.id
_entity.type
_entity.pdbx_description
1 polymer ?
#
loop_
_entity_poly.entity_id
_entity_poly.type
_entity_poly.pdbx_seq_one_letter_code
_entity_poly.pdbx_strand_id
1 'polypeptide(L)'
;MNLQDIHSAIQDQTRQQEKRHQDDGDKQCLKDLRETDPRDDKTRIQDTKGGLLRDSYRWILDNDDFQRWRDDSQSQLLWIKGDPGKGKTMLLCGIIDELEKEPDNRLTYFFCQATEARLSNATAVLRGLIYLLVNQQPSLISHIQKKHDHA
;
A
#
# COMPACT_ATOMS: atom_id res chain seq x y z
N MET A 1 13.07 12.30 48.48
CA MET A 1 12.79 11.31 47.42
C MET A 1 11.78 10.33 48.01
N ASN A 2 10.52 10.41 47.59
CA ASN A 2 9.42 9.63 48.18
C ASN A 2 9.34 8.26 47.47
N LEU A 3 8.99 7.20 48.21
CA LEU A 3 8.80 5.85 47.68
C LEU A 3 7.74 5.81 46.57
N GLN A 4 6.75 6.72 46.62
CA GLN A 4 5.74 6.88 45.58
C GLN A 4 6.33 7.39 44.25
N ASP A 5 7.31 8.29 44.31
CA ASP A 5 7.97 8.83 43.11
C ASP A 5 8.77 7.73 42.39
N ILE A 6 9.43 6.87 43.17
CA ILE A 6 10.21 5.74 42.65
C ILE A 6 9.27 4.71 41.98
N HIS A 7 8.14 4.39 42.61
CA HIS A 7 7.17 3.45 42.03
C HIS A 7 6.58 3.98 40.71
N SER A 8 6.24 5.27 40.65
CA SER A 8 5.76 5.90 39.41
C SER A 8 6.82 5.84 38.30
N ALA A 9 8.07 6.16 38.63
CA ALA A 9 9.17 6.15 37.68
C ALA A 9 9.43 4.74 37.10
N ILE A 10 9.36 3.69 37.94
CA ILE A 10 9.50 2.30 37.49
C ILE A 10 8.35 1.92 36.56
N GLN A 11 7.10 2.25 36.91
CA GLN A 11 5.93 1.94 36.07
C GLN A 11 6.01 2.63 34.70
N ASP A 12 6.42 3.91 34.67
CA ASP A 12 6.57 4.64 33.42
C ASP A 12 7.71 4.07 32.57
N GLN A 13 8.83 3.67 33.18
CA GLN A 13 9.90 2.96 32.47
C GLN A 13 9.44 1.64 31.88
N THR A 14 8.71 0.81 32.64
CA THR A 14 8.18 -0.46 32.15
C THR A 14 7.26 -0.24 30.95
N ARG A 15 6.31 0.71 31.04
CA ARG A 15 5.42 1.05 29.92
C ARG A 15 6.17 1.53 28.69
N GLN A 16 7.19 2.36 28.87
CA GLN A 16 8.02 2.83 27.77
C GLN A 16 8.81 1.70 27.12
N GLN A 17 9.31 0.75 27.91
CA GLN A 17 10.05 -0.40 27.42
C GLN A 17 9.14 -1.36 26.64
N GLU A 18 7.95 -1.68 27.16
CA GLU A 18 6.93 -2.48 26.46
C GLU A 18 6.53 -1.85 25.14
N LYS A 19 6.27 -0.54 25.14
CA LYS A 19 5.94 0.19 23.92
C LYS A 19 7.07 0.14 22.89
N ARG A 20 8.33 0.29 23.31
CA ARG A 20 9.48 0.17 22.40
C ARG A 20 9.60 -1.23 21.80
N HIS A 21 9.43 -2.28 22.61
CA HIS A 21 9.46 -3.65 22.11
C HIS A 21 8.35 -3.91 21.10
N GLN A 22 7.13 -3.40 21.35
CA GLN A 22 6.03 -3.47 20.41
C GLN A 22 6.36 -2.72 19.12
N ASP A 23 6.80 -1.46 19.21
CA ASP A 23 7.16 -0.63 18.05
C ASP A 23 8.27 -1.30 17.19
N ASP A 24 9.20 -2.02 17.81
CA ASP A 24 10.26 -2.74 17.11
C ASP A 24 9.72 -4.00 16.41
N GLY A 25 8.79 -4.72 17.04
CA GLY A 25 8.05 -5.81 16.39
C GLY A 25 7.21 -5.31 15.22
N ASP A 26 6.56 -4.15 15.34
CA ASP A 26 5.73 -3.55 14.29
C ASP A 26 6.58 -3.24 13.07
N LYS A 27 7.75 -2.61 13.30
CA LYS A 27 8.72 -2.29 12.26
C LYS A 27 9.25 -3.53 11.57
N GLN A 28 9.53 -4.60 12.33
CA GLN A 28 10.03 -5.84 11.75
C GLN A 28 8.98 -6.50 10.86
N CYS A 29 7.74 -6.63 11.35
CA CYS A 29 6.63 -7.16 10.57
C CYS A 29 6.39 -6.36 9.27
N LEU A 30 6.44 -5.03 9.33
CA LEU A 30 6.33 -4.17 8.14
C LEU A 30 7.49 -4.38 7.15
N LYS A 31 8.72 -4.61 7.63
CA LYS A 31 9.86 -4.92 6.76
C LYS A 31 9.67 -6.25 6.06
N ASP A 32 9.16 -7.26 6.77
CA ASP A 32 8.97 -8.61 6.23
C ASP A 32 7.85 -8.67 5.19
N LEU A 33 6.85 -7.78 5.29
CA LEU A 33 5.84 -7.57 4.25
C LEU A 33 6.38 -6.82 3.02
N ARG A 34 7.44 -6.01 3.18
CA ARG A 34 7.93 -5.12 2.12
C ARG A 34 8.92 -5.83 1.20
N GLU A 35 8.40 -6.54 0.19
CA GLU A 35 9.23 -7.01 -0.93
C GLU A 35 9.65 -5.88 -1.87
N THR A 36 8.75 -4.90 -2.03
CA THR A 36 8.95 -3.63 -2.75
C THR A 36 8.00 -2.59 -2.13
N ASP A 37 8.17 -1.31 -2.45
CA ASP A 37 7.16 -0.28 -2.19
C ASP A 37 6.44 0.06 -3.50
N PRO A 38 5.13 -0.22 -3.62
CA PRO A 38 4.37 0.08 -4.83
C PRO A 38 4.47 1.55 -5.27
N ARG A 39 4.68 2.50 -4.34
CA ARG A 39 4.86 3.93 -4.66
C ARG A 39 6.20 4.21 -5.34
N ASP A 40 7.26 3.55 -4.88
CA ASP A 40 8.58 3.63 -5.53
C ASP A 40 8.51 2.96 -6.91
N ASP A 41 7.79 1.83 -7.04
CA ASP A 41 7.57 1.18 -8.32
C ASP A 41 6.80 2.06 -9.31
N LYS A 42 5.72 2.71 -8.87
CA LYS A 42 4.94 3.67 -9.67
C LYS A 42 5.85 4.79 -10.18
N THR A 43 6.64 5.40 -9.29
CA THR A 43 7.58 6.47 -9.61
C THR A 43 8.59 6.02 -10.66
N ARG A 44 9.26 4.88 -10.42
CA ARG A 44 10.21 4.29 -11.38
C ARG A 44 9.58 3.98 -12.73
N ILE A 45 8.35 3.46 -12.76
CA ILE A 45 7.62 3.16 -13.99
C ILE A 45 7.34 4.44 -14.78
N GLN A 46 6.90 5.50 -14.11
CA GLN A 46 6.64 6.80 -14.72
C GLN A 46 7.94 7.38 -15.29
N ASP A 47 9.01 7.44 -14.49
CA ASP A 47 10.29 8.02 -14.88
C ASP A 47 10.92 7.29 -16.07
N THR A 48 10.93 5.95 -16.03
CA THR A 48 11.49 5.11 -17.10
C THR A 48 10.71 5.26 -18.41
N LYS A 49 9.45 5.71 -18.36
CA LYS A 49 8.57 5.90 -19.52
C LYS A 49 8.43 7.36 -19.96
N GLY A 50 9.26 8.25 -19.43
CA GLY A 50 9.27 9.67 -19.81
C GLY A 50 8.24 10.53 -19.09
N GLY A 51 7.77 10.09 -17.93
CA GLY A 51 6.78 10.77 -17.11
C GLY A 51 5.33 10.45 -17.47
N LEU A 52 4.41 10.90 -16.62
CA LEU A 52 2.97 10.71 -16.81
C LEU A 52 2.32 11.97 -17.39
N LEU A 53 1.69 11.84 -18.56
CA LEU A 53 0.98 12.94 -19.21
C LEU A 53 -0.51 12.84 -18.93
N ARG A 54 -1.09 13.85 -18.27
CA ARG A 54 -2.52 13.86 -17.92
C ARG A 54 -3.43 13.65 -19.13
N ASP A 55 -3.13 14.30 -20.24
CA ASP A 55 -3.92 14.19 -21.47
C ASP A 55 -3.93 12.78 -22.08
N SER A 56 -2.97 11.93 -21.71
CA SER A 56 -2.91 10.54 -22.18
C SER A 56 -3.88 9.59 -21.45
N TYR A 57 -4.31 9.94 -20.24
CA TYR A 57 -5.21 9.09 -19.44
C TYR A 57 -6.57 9.73 -19.13
N ARG A 58 -6.70 11.06 -19.16
CA ARG A 58 -7.91 11.77 -18.69
C ARG A 58 -9.22 11.27 -19.30
N TRP A 59 -9.18 10.75 -20.52
CA TRP A 59 -10.35 10.23 -21.24
C TRP A 59 -11.04 9.10 -20.49
N ILE A 60 -10.32 8.34 -19.64
CA ILE A 60 -10.92 7.23 -18.86
C ILE A 60 -11.86 7.74 -17.78
N LEU A 61 -11.67 8.97 -17.30
CA LEU A 61 -12.49 9.54 -16.22
C LEU A 61 -13.92 9.82 -16.69
N ASP A 62 -14.08 10.02 -17.99
CA ASP A 62 -15.37 10.24 -18.67
C ASP A 62 -15.92 8.94 -19.29
N ASN A 63 -15.26 7.80 -19.09
CA ASN A 63 -15.70 6.52 -19.65
C ASN A 63 -16.77 5.86 -18.75
N ASP A 64 -17.89 5.45 -19.36
CA ASP A 64 -19.02 4.85 -18.63
C ASP A 64 -18.64 3.60 -17.81
N ASP A 65 -17.74 2.75 -18.31
CA ASP A 65 -17.32 1.55 -17.58
C ASP A 65 -16.47 1.91 -16.36
N PHE A 66 -15.63 2.95 -16.46
CA PHE A 66 -14.85 3.46 -15.34
C PHE A 66 -15.75 4.09 -14.27
N GLN A 67 -16.69 4.96 -14.68
CA GLN A 67 -17.63 5.60 -13.75
C GLN A 67 -18.50 4.57 -13.06
N ARG A 68 -19.02 3.57 -13.80
CA ARG A 68 -19.77 2.46 -13.19
C ARG A 68 -18.92 1.70 -12.18
N TRP A 69 -17.68 1.33 -12.51
CA TRP A 69 -16.79 0.65 -11.55
C TRP A 69 -16.50 1.47 -10.30
N ARG A 70 -16.34 2.79 -10.44
CA ARG A 70 -15.98 3.68 -9.35
C ARG A 70 -17.16 3.97 -8.41
N ASP A 71 -18.34 4.22 -8.98
CA ASP A 71 -19.46 4.79 -8.25
C ASP A 71 -20.56 3.76 -7.92
N ASP A 72 -20.61 2.61 -8.61
CA ASP A 72 -21.58 1.54 -8.32
C ASP A 72 -20.98 0.48 -7.38
N SER A 73 -21.51 0.40 -6.16
CA SER A 73 -21.15 -0.61 -5.16
C SER A 73 -21.25 -2.08 -5.63
N GLN A 74 -22.07 -2.36 -6.65
CA GLN A 74 -22.22 -3.70 -7.23
C GLN A 74 -21.16 -4.00 -8.31
N SER A 75 -20.46 -2.98 -8.80
CA SER A 75 -19.43 -3.10 -9.83
C SER A 75 -18.04 -3.18 -9.19
N GLN A 76 -17.54 -4.41 -8.97
CA GLN A 76 -16.30 -4.62 -8.22
C GLN A 76 -15.04 -4.78 -9.08
N LEU A 77 -15.16 -4.83 -10.41
CA LEU A 77 -14.03 -5.13 -11.29
C LEU A 77 -14.04 -4.26 -12.55
N LEU A 78 -13.00 -3.44 -12.72
CA LEU A 78 -12.67 -2.79 -13.98
C LEU A 78 -11.56 -3.58 -14.69
N TRP A 79 -11.84 -4.06 -15.89
CA TRP A 79 -10.87 -4.80 -16.69
C TRP A 79 -10.43 -3.99 -17.92
N ILE A 80 -9.19 -3.50 -17.92
CA ILE A 80 -8.61 -2.71 -19.01
C ILE A 80 -7.82 -3.63 -19.97
N LYS A 81 -8.34 -3.84 -21.19
CA LYS A 81 -7.68 -4.60 -22.27
C LYS A 81 -7.02 -3.68 -23.28
N GLY A 82 -5.98 -4.19 -23.92
CA GLY A 82 -5.32 -3.53 -25.04
C GLY A 82 -4.02 -4.22 -25.41
N ASP A 83 -3.53 -3.99 -26.61
CA ASP A 83 -2.32 -4.63 -27.11
C ASP A 83 -1.07 -4.22 -26.30
N PRO A 84 0.02 -5.01 -26.37
CA PRO A 84 1.32 -4.59 -25.88
C PRO A 84 1.70 -3.20 -26.40
N GLY A 85 2.30 -2.37 -25.54
CA GLY A 85 2.73 -1.01 -25.89
C GLY A 85 1.64 0.07 -25.94
N LYS A 86 0.36 -0.25 -25.76
CA LYS A 86 -0.75 0.74 -25.80
C LYS A 86 -0.91 1.62 -24.54
N GLY A 87 0.12 1.73 -23.71
CA GLY A 87 0.10 2.63 -22.54
C GLY A 87 -0.75 2.18 -21.34
N LYS A 88 -1.27 0.93 -21.29
CA LYS A 88 -2.11 0.43 -20.18
C LYS A 88 -1.54 0.69 -18.78
N THR A 89 -0.25 0.47 -18.57
CA THR A 89 0.39 0.74 -17.28
C THR A 89 0.39 2.23 -16.92
N MET A 90 0.59 3.11 -17.92
CA MET A 90 0.56 4.56 -17.70
C MET A 90 -0.86 5.06 -17.45
N LEU A 91 -1.84 4.48 -18.14
CA LEU A 91 -3.26 4.68 -17.85
C LEU A 91 -3.59 4.33 -16.40
N LEU A 92 -3.12 3.17 -15.92
CA LEU A 92 -3.30 2.76 -14.52
C LEU A 92 -2.60 3.73 -13.54
N CYS A 93 -1.40 4.22 -13.86
CA CYS A 93 -0.74 5.24 -13.03
C CYS A 93 -1.58 6.52 -12.91
N GLY A 94 -2.20 6.95 -14.01
CA GLY A 94 -3.11 8.10 -14.00
C GLY A 94 -4.39 7.86 -13.21
N ILE A 95 -4.99 6.67 -13.31
CA ILE A 95 -6.13 6.29 -12.47
C ILE A 95 -5.75 6.32 -10.99
N ILE A 96 -4.57 5.79 -10.63
CA ILE A 96 -4.05 5.83 -9.26
C ILE A 96 -3.92 7.28 -8.79
N ASP A 97 -3.30 8.17 -9.58
CA ASP A 97 -3.17 9.60 -9.23
C ASP A 97 -4.53 10.27 -8.94
N GLU A 98 -5.58 9.93 -9.69
CA GLU A 98 -6.90 10.51 -9.49
C GLU A 98 -7.61 9.93 -8.26
N LEU A 99 -7.46 8.63 -8.00
CA LEU A 99 -8.02 7.96 -6.82
C LEU A 99 -7.31 8.36 -5.51
N GLU A 100 -6.01 8.67 -5.55
CA GLU A 100 -5.23 9.14 -4.39
C GLU A 100 -5.63 10.56 -3.94
N LYS A 101 -6.29 11.35 -4.78
CA LYS A 101 -6.79 12.69 -4.43
C LYS A 101 -7.99 12.66 -3.49
N GLU A 102 -8.64 11.51 -3.34
CA GLU A 102 -9.82 11.34 -2.50
C GLU A 102 -9.41 11.08 -1.04
N PRO A 103 -9.74 11.98 -0.09
CA PRO A 103 -9.24 11.91 1.29
C PRO A 103 -9.59 10.60 2.03
N ASP A 104 -10.77 10.06 1.74
CA ASP A 104 -11.31 8.87 2.40
C ASP A 104 -10.94 7.57 1.69
N ASN A 105 -10.29 7.66 0.52
CA ASN A 105 -9.86 6.48 -0.21
C ASN A 105 -8.62 5.86 0.44
N ARG A 106 -8.65 4.56 0.67
CA ARG A 106 -7.51 3.75 1.16
C ARG A 106 -7.02 2.87 0.03
N LEU A 107 -6.57 3.52 -1.03
CA LEU A 107 -6.16 2.84 -2.25
C LEU A 107 -4.91 2.00 -1.99
N THR A 108 -4.96 0.74 -2.37
CA THR A 108 -3.78 -0.11 -2.45
C THR A 108 -3.64 -0.66 -3.84
N TYR A 109 -2.40 -0.82 -4.28
CA TYR A 109 -2.10 -1.29 -5.63
C TYR A 109 -0.76 -2.01 -5.64
N PHE A 110 -0.55 -2.81 -6.68
CA PHE A 110 0.69 -3.55 -6.90
C PHE A 110 0.94 -3.65 -8.41
N PHE A 111 2.19 -3.53 -8.83
CA PHE A 111 2.58 -3.69 -10.22
C PHE A 111 3.25 -5.05 -10.42
N CYS A 112 2.54 -5.99 -11.06
CA CYS A 112 3.14 -7.26 -11.45
C CYS A 112 4.18 -7.03 -12.56
N GLN A 113 5.44 -7.40 -12.30
CA GLN A 113 6.53 -7.25 -13.25
C GLN A 113 6.96 -8.61 -13.80
N ALA A 114 6.54 -8.93 -15.03
CA ALA A 114 6.78 -10.24 -15.63
C ALA A 114 8.27 -10.62 -15.75
N THR A 115 9.16 -9.62 -15.80
CA THR A 115 10.62 -9.82 -15.85
C THR A 115 11.24 -10.07 -14.48
N GLU A 116 10.50 -9.90 -13.39
CA GLU A 116 10.98 -10.06 -12.02
C GLU A 116 10.12 -11.11 -11.30
N ALA A 117 10.57 -12.37 -11.29
CA ALA A 117 9.82 -13.48 -10.70
C ALA A 117 9.40 -13.25 -9.23
N ARG A 118 10.23 -12.49 -8.50
CA ARG A 118 9.93 -12.06 -7.13
C ARG A 118 8.68 -11.17 -7.05
N LEU A 119 8.41 -10.36 -8.06
CA LEU A 119 7.29 -9.42 -8.13
C LEU A 119 6.15 -9.91 -9.06
N SER A 120 6.12 -11.19 -9.40
CA SER A 120 5.13 -11.75 -10.33
C SER A 120 4.40 -12.98 -9.78
N ASN A 121 4.35 -13.13 -8.46
CA ASN A 121 3.67 -14.24 -7.79
C ASN A 121 2.60 -13.73 -6.80
N ALA A 122 1.65 -14.60 -6.46
CA ALA A 122 0.52 -14.25 -5.60
C ALA A 122 0.95 -13.77 -4.20
N THR A 123 2.01 -14.35 -3.64
CA THR A 123 2.53 -13.96 -2.31
C THR A 123 3.03 -12.52 -2.32
N ALA A 124 3.81 -12.14 -3.34
CA ALA A 124 4.32 -10.78 -3.49
C ALA A 124 3.19 -9.75 -3.67
N VAL A 125 2.17 -10.09 -4.47
CA VAL A 125 0.97 -9.25 -4.65
C VAL A 125 0.28 -9.01 -3.31
N LEU A 126 -0.03 -10.08 -2.56
CA LEU A 126 -0.71 -9.96 -1.26
C LEU A 126 0.13 -9.18 -0.25
N ARG A 127 1.43 -9.46 -0.15
CA ARG A 127 2.36 -8.75 0.73
C ARG A 127 2.43 -7.26 0.42
N GLY A 128 2.56 -6.89 -0.86
CA GLY A 128 2.60 -5.49 -1.28
C GLY A 128 1.30 -4.73 -1.00
N LEU A 129 0.14 -5.36 -1.25
CA LEU A 129 -1.17 -4.77 -0.94
C LEU A 129 -1.35 -4.56 0.57
N ILE A 130 -1.02 -5.57 1.39
CA ILE A 130 -1.10 -5.49 2.85
C ILE A 130 -0.12 -4.43 3.38
N TYR A 131 1.13 -4.42 2.89
CA TYR A 131 2.14 -3.44 3.26
C TYR A 131 1.61 -2.02 3.07
N LEU A 132 1.06 -1.72 1.88
CA LEU A 132 0.57 -0.39 1.56
C LEU A 132 -0.67 -0.01 2.38
N LEU A 133 -1.56 -0.98 2.66
CA LEU A 133 -2.74 -0.77 3.52
C LEU A 133 -2.32 -0.39 4.95
N VAL A 134 -1.40 -1.16 5.54
CA VAL A 134 -0.96 -0.94 6.93
C VAL A 134 -0.14 0.33 7.04
N ASN A 135 0.65 0.67 6.01
CA ASN A 135 1.36 1.94 5.99
C ASN A 135 0.39 3.15 6.00
N GLN A 136 -0.80 3.02 5.38
CA GLN A 136 -1.85 4.04 5.44
C GLN A 136 -2.67 4.00 6.74
N GLN A 137 -2.82 2.82 7.34
CA GLN A 137 -3.57 2.63 8.58
C GLN A 137 -2.75 1.81 9.60
N PRO A 138 -1.83 2.46 10.35
CA PRO A 138 -0.91 1.77 11.25
C PRO A 138 -1.57 0.92 12.33
N SER A 139 -2.81 1.24 12.73
CA SER A 139 -3.56 0.44 13.71
C SER A 139 -3.79 -1.02 13.27
N LEU A 140 -3.72 -1.29 11.96
CA LEU A 140 -3.90 -2.63 11.42
C LEU A 140 -2.72 -3.58 11.66
N ILE A 141 -1.53 -3.06 12.01
CA ILE A 141 -0.33 -3.88 12.21
C ILE A 141 -0.55 -4.96 13.28
N SER A 142 -1.31 -4.63 14.32
CA SER A 142 -1.65 -5.52 15.43
C SER A 142 -2.42 -6.77 15.00
N HIS A 143 -3.14 -6.73 13.87
CA HIS A 143 -3.85 -7.89 13.32
C HIS A 143 -2.92 -8.84 12.55
N ILE A 144 -1.79 -8.33 12.06
CA ILE A 144 -0.84 -9.07 11.24
C ILE A 144 0.24 -9.67 12.11
N GLN A 145 0.79 -8.90 13.05
CA GLN A 145 1.85 -9.35 13.94
C GLN A 145 1.48 -10.62 14.71
N LYS A 146 0.25 -10.68 15.23
CA LYS A 146 -0.25 -11.89 15.91
C LYS A 146 -0.09 -13.16 15.08
N LYS A 147 -0.22 -13.06 13.75
CA LYS A 147 -0.01 -14.19 12.84
C LYS A 147 1.46 -14.33 12.43
N HIS A 148 2.17 -13.22 12.28
CA HIS A 148 3.60 -13.19 11.94
C HIS A 148 4.47 -13.87 13.00
N ASP A 149 4.17 -13.65 14.29
CA ASP A 149 4.94 -14.23 15.41
C ASP A 149 4.84 -15.77 15.50
N HIS A 150 3.89 -16.37 14.77
CA HIS A 150 3.67 -17.82 14.71
C HIS A 150 4.17 -18.47 13.40
N ALA A 151 4.76 -17.68 12.50
CA ALA A 151 5.29 -18.12 11.20
C ALA A 151 6.79 -18.42 11.27
#